data_AF-A0A137R1F7-F1
#
_entry.id   AF-A0A137R1F7-F1
#
_cell.length_a   1.000
_cell.length_b   1.000
_cell.length_c   1.000
_cell.angle_alpha   90.00
_cell.angle_beta   90.00
_cell.angle_gamma   90.00
#
_symmetry.space_group_name_H-M   'P 1'
#
loop_
_entity.id
_entity.type
_entity.pdbx_description
1 polymer ?
#
loop_
_entity_poly.entity_id
_entity_poly.type
_entity_poly.pdbx_seq_one_letter_code
_entity_poly.pdbx_strand_id
1 'polypeptide(L)'
;MVRINLNYLYKKFRKWKNGLSRNQGSILIQLRSGHLPINTYLKKIQKCKDNPCEWCKEREGWLIPKTVNHFTLDCPAYKEEREEMKQKLG
;
A
#
# COMPACT_ATOMS: atom_id res chain seq x y z
N MET A 1 3.12 29.77 9.43
CA MET A 1 2.22 28.64 9.09
C MET A 1 2.79 27.33 9.61
N VAL A 2 2.35 26.87 10.79
CA VAL A 2 2.72 25.53 11.30
C VAL A 2 1.66 24.55 10.82
N ARG A 3 1.94 23.83 9.72
CA ARG A 3 1.01 22.85 9.11
C ARG A 3 0.94 21.51 9.84
N ILE A 4 1.54 21.39 11.03
CA ILE A 4 1.71 20.09 11.71
C ILE A 4 1.27 20.23 13.16
N ASN A 5 0.19 19.53 13.52
CA ASN A 5 -0.27 19.43 14.91
C ASN A 5 0.78 18.67 15.74
N LEU A 6 1.43 19.39 16.66
CA LEU A 6 2.50 18.85 17.52
C LEU A 6 2.01 17.81 18.53
N ASN A 7 0.72 17.86 18.89
CA ASN A 7 0.04 16.99 19.86
C ASN A 7 -0.51 15.70 19.24
N TYR A 8 -0.48 15.55 17.91
CA TYR A 8 -0.89 14.31 17.26
C TYR A 8 0.10 13.18 17.59
N LEU A 9 -0.39 11.93 17.72
CA LEU A 9 0.28 10.69 18.16
C LEU A 9 1.44 10.20 17.23
N TYR A 10 2.23 11.11 16.67
CA TYR A 10 3.39 10.81 15.84
C TYR A 10 4.72 10.86 16.59
N LYS A 11 4.78 10.95 17.93
CA LYS A 11 6.08 10.95 18.66
C LYS A 11 6.97 9.77 18.25
N LYS A 12 6.40 8.56 18.13
CA LYS A 12 7.12 7.37 17.64
C LYS A 12 7.50 7.49 16.15
N PHE A 13 6.58 7.99 15.32
CA PHE A 13 6.80 8.18 13.88
C PHE A 13 7.92 9.19 13.59
N ARG A 14 7.98 10.31 14.32
CA ARG A 14 9.05 11.32 14.20
C ARG A 14 10.41 10.73 14.58
N LYS A 15 10.48 9.95 15.67
CA LYS A 15 11.71 9.25 16.07
C LYS A 15 12.21 8.32 14.97
N TRP A 16 11.33 7.52 14.35
CA TRP A 16 11.71 6.64 13.25
C TRP A 16 12.14 7.41 12.00
N LYS A 17 11.37 8.42 11.58
CA LYS A 17 11.70 9.25 10.41
C LYS A 17 13.10 9.88 10.51
N ASN A 18 13.54 10.28 11.71
CA ASN A 18 14.84 10.91 11.88
C ASN A 18 16.02 9.97 11.62
N GLY A 19 15.83 8.64 11.72
CA GLY A 19 16.83 7.64 11.36
C GLY A 19 16.71 7.11 9.93
N LEU A 20 15.74 7.60 9.14
CA LEU A 20 15.49 7.13 7.78
C LEU A 20 16.01 8.13 6.76
N SER A 21 16.57 7.62 5.66
CA SER A 21 16.79 8.43 4.46
C SER A 21 15.46 8.96 3.92
N ARG A 22 15.51 10.03 3.12
CA ARG A 22 14.33 10.60 2.45
C ARG A 22 13.53 9.55 1.68
N ASN A 23 14.23 8.65 0.98
CA ASN A 23 13.59 7.56 0.23
C ASN A 23 12.86 6.59 1.16
N GLN A 24 13.52 6.13 2.23
CA GLN A 24 12.89 5.22 3.20
C GLN A 24 11.69 5.87 3.92
N GLY A 25 11.78 7.15 4.26
CA GLY A 25 10.67 7.91 4.84
C GLY A 25 9.46 8.00 3.90
N SER A 26 9.71 8.22 2.59
CA SER A 26 8.65 8.22 1.58
C SER A 26 7.96 6.86 1.47
N ILE A 27 8.72 5.76 1.49
CA ILE A 27 8.18 4.39 1.46
C ILE A 27 7.31 4.14 2.70
N LEU A 28 7.80 4.53 3.88
CA LEU A 28 7.05 4.36 5.12
C LEU A 28 5.71 5.12 5.10
N ILE A 29 5.70 6.35 4.58
CA ILE A 29 4.46 7.12 4.42
C ILE A 29 3.50 6.42 3.46
N GLN A 30 3.98 5.99 2.29
CA GLN A 30 3.17 5.31 1.29
C GLN A 30 2.61 3.97 1.80
N LEU A 31 3.37 3.24 2.63
CA LEU A 31 2.89 2.04 3.31
C LEU A 31 1.76 2.37 4.29
N ARG A 32 1.95 3.37 5.15
CA ARG A 32 0.96 3.76 6.17
C ARG A 32 -0.30 4.39 5.57
N SER A 33 -0.19 5.02 4.42
CA SER A 33 -1.33 5.57 3.68
C SER A 33 -1.94 4.58 2.69
N GLY A 34 -1.38 3.37 2.57
CA GLY A 34 -1.84 2.34 1.63
C GLY A 34 -1.63 2.64 0.14
N HIS A 35 -0.86 3.69 -0.18
CA HIS A 35 -0.60 4.13 -1.56
C HIS A 35 0.63 3.47 -2.18
N LEU A 36 1.37 2.64 -1.44
CA LEU A 36 2.56 2.00 -1.96
C LEU A 36 2.19 1.11 -3.16
N PRO A 37 2.74 1.35 -4.37
CA PRO A 37 2.50 0.50 -5.52
C PRO A 37 3.29 -0.82 -5.37
N ILE A 38 2.64 -1.85 -4.85
CA ILE A 38 3.24 -3.18 -4.58
C ILE A 38 3.96 -3.71 -5.81
N ASN A 39 3.31 -3.70 -6.97
CA ASN A 39 3.90 -4.27 -8.19
C ASN A 39 5.12 -3.49 -8.69
N THR A 40 5.23 -2.19 -8.39
CA THR A 40 6.46 -1.43 -8.67
C THR A 40 7.65 -1.98 -7.86
N TYR A 41 7.43 -2.38 -6.60
CA TYR A 41 8.47 -3.03 -5.80
C TYR A 41 8.74 -4.46 -6.25
N LEU A 42 7.69 -5.24 -6.51
CA LEU A 42 7.83 -6.61 -6.99
C LEU A 42 8.58 -6.68 -8.34
N LYS A 43 8.38 -5.69 -9.22
CA LYS A 43 9.13 -5.58 -10.47
C LYS A 43 10.63 -5.37 -10.25
N LYS A 44 11.03 -4.55 -9.27
CA LYS A 44 12.44 -4.34 -8.92
C LYS A 44 13.14 -5.63 -8.47
N ILE A 45 12.41 -6.50 -7.76
CA ILE A 45 12.92 -7.81 -7.32
C ILE A 45 12.55 -8.94 -8.29
N GLN A 46 12.11 -8.62 -9.51
CA GLN A 46 11.77 -9.57 -10.57
C GLN A 46 10.68 -10.60 -10.21
N LYS A 47 9.78 -10.22 -9.29
CA LYS A 47 8.64 -11.05 -8.86
C LYS A 47 7.33 -10.70 -9.58
N CYS A 48 7.32 -9.65 -10.40
CA CYS A 48 6.18 -9.30 -11.25
C CYS A 48 6.69 -8.61 -12.51
N LYS A 49 6.03 -8.82 -13.65
CA LYS A 49 6.41 -8.24 -14.95
C LYS A 49 5.87 -6.82 -15.13
N ASP A 50 4.63 -6.62 -14.65
CA ASP A 50 3.81 -5.46 -14.95
C ASP A 50 3.36 -4.71 -13.68
N ASN A 51 3.21 -3.40 -13.78
CA ASN A 51 2.74 -2.57 -12.66
C ASN A 51 1.22 -2.70 -12.39
N PRO A 52 0.35 -2.82 -13.40
CA PRO A 52 -1.07 -3.08 -13.18
C PRO A 52 -1.32 -4.39 -12.43
N CYS A 53 -2.47 -4.48 -11.77
CA CYS A 53 -2.97 -5.76 -11.26
C CYS A 53 -3.30 -6.69 -12.44
N GLU A 54 -2.62 -7.84 -12.50
CA GLU A 54 -2.78 -8.85 -13.56
C GLU A 54 -4.23 -9.31 -13.69
N TRP A 55 -4.88 -9.67 -12.58
CA TRP A 55 -6.29 -10.10 -12.58
C TRP A 55 -7.23 -9.01 -13.11
N CYS A 56 -7.09 -7.76 -12.68
CA CYS A 56 -7.95 -6.67 -13.14
C CYS A 56 -7.72 -6.35 -14.62
N LYS A 57 -6.46 -6.42 -15.08
CA LYS A 57 -6.10 -6.25 -16.48
C LYS A 57 -6.71 -7.35 -17.35
N GLU A 58 -6.61 -8.61 -16.92
CA GLU A 58 -7.03 -9.77 -17.71
C GLU A 58 -8.53 -10.01 -17.68
N ARG A 59 -9.20 -9.80 -16.55
CA ARG A 59 -10.63 -10.07 -16.39
C ARG A 59 -11.52 -8.87 -16.74
N GLU A 60 -11.12 -7.68 -16.34
CA GLU A 60 -11.95 -6.46 -16.43
C GLU A 60 -11.40 -5.44 -17.45
N GLY A 61 -10.21 -5.67 -18.02
CA GLY A 61 -9.53 -4.71 -18.88
C GLY A 61 -9.02 -3.46 -18.15
N TRP A 62 -9.06 -3.43 -16.82
CA TRP A 62 -8.70 -2.27 -16.01
C TRP A 62 -7.18 -2.16 -15.80
N LEU A 63 -6.62 -1.01 -16.17
CA LEU A 63 -5.19 -0.70 -15.98
C LEU A 63 -4.91 -0.01 -14.64
N ILE A 64 -5.27 -0.66 -13.54
CA ILE A 64 -5.11 -0.11 -12.19
C ILE A 64 -3.80 -0.62 -11.57
N PRO A 65 -2.92 0.26 -11.05
CA PRO A 65 -1.73 -0.17 -10.31
C PRO A 65 -2.09 -1.02 -9.10
N LYS A 66 -1.38 -2.14 -8.90
CA LYS A 66 -1.57 -2.95 -7.68
C LYS A 66 -0.92 -2.22 -6.50
N THR A 67 -1.70 -1.44 -5.76
CA THR A 67 -1.31 -0.81 -4.48
C THR A 67 -1.67 -1.67 -3.29
N VAL A 68 -1.22 -1.31 -2.08
CA VAL A 68 -1.66 -1.97 -0.84
C VAL A 68 -3.16 -1.88 -0.68
N ASN A 69 -3.76 -0.69 -0.81
CA ASN A 69 -5.21 -0.53 -0.73
C ASN A 69 -5.95 -1.35 -1.78
N HIS A 70 -5.49 -1.33 -3.04
CA HIS A 70 -6.12 -2.14 -4.06
C HIS A 70 -6.05 -3.63 -3.70
N PHE A 71 -4.88 -4.14 -3.32
CA PHE A 71 -4.72 -5.53 -2.91
C PHE A 71 -5.60 -5.91 -1.71
N THR A 72 -5.63 -5.11 -0.65
CA THR A 72 -6.30 -5.46 0.60
C THR A 72 -7.79 -5.13 0.63
N LEU A 73 -8.25 -4.08 -0.08
CA LEU A 73 -9.59 -3.50 0.08
C LEU A 73 -10.45 -3.45 -1.19
N ASP A 74 -9.85 -3.45 -2.38
CA ASP A 74 -10.61 -3.16 -3.61
C ASP A 74 -10.60 -4.31 -4.62
N CYS A 75 -9.48 -5.03 -4.75
CA CYS A 75 -9.25 -5.98 -5.82
C CYS A 75 -10.28 -7.13 -5.75
N PRO A 76 -11.06 -7.37 -6.82
CA PRO A 76 -12.05 -8.44 -6.84
C PRO A 76 -11.42 -9.84 -6.79
N ALA A 77 -10.18 -9.97 -7.26
CA ALA A 77 -9.42 -11.22 -7.23
C ALA A 77 -9.30 -11.83 -5.82
N TYR A 78 -9.31 -10.98 -4.79
CA TYR A 78 -9.14 -11.37 -3.38
C TYR A 78 -10.41 -11.17 -2.56
N LYS A 79 -11.57 -11.15 -3.23
CA LYS A 79 -12.85 -10.87 -2.58
C LYS A 79 -13.18 -11.95 -1.55
N GLU A 80 -12.99 -13.22 -1.89
CA GLU A 80 -13.33 -14.34 -1.02
C GLU A 80 -12.47 -14.35 0.24
N GLU A 81 -11.16 -14.19 0.11
CA GLU A 81 -10.22 -14.11 1.24
C GLU A 81 -10.50 -12.89 2.12
N ARG A 82 -10.91 -11.77 1.52
CA ARG A 82 -11.30 -10.58 2.27
C ARG A 82 -12.58 -10.81 3.08
N GLU A 83 -13.58 -11.48 2.51
CA GLU A 83 -14.80 -11.82 3.25
C GLU A 83 -14.51 -12.83 4.37
N GLU A 84 -13.67 -13.84 4.14
CA GLU A 84 -13.22 -14.76 5.18
C GLU A 84 -12.51 -14.01 6.33
N MET A 85 -11.60 -13.09 5.99
CA MET A 85 -10.95 -12.25 6.98
C MET A 85 -11.94 -11.40 7.78
N LYS A 86 -12.92 -10.78 7.12
CA LYS A 86 -13.95 -9.98 7.79
C LYS A 86 -14.77 -10.83 8.75
N GLN A 87 -15.23 -12.01 8.32
CA GLN A 87 -15.98 -12.93 9.17
C GLN A 87 -15.20 -13.33 10.43
N LYS A 88 -13.87 -13.50 10.32
CA LYS A 88 -13.01 -13.81 11.47
C LYS A 88 -12.78 -12.62 12.40
N LEU A 89 -12.98 -11.39 11.93
CA LEU A 89 -12.82 -10.18 12.73
C LEU A 89 -14.07 -9.87 13.60
N GLY A 90 -15.23 -10.41 13.25
CA GLY A 90 -16.51 -10.23 13.97
C GLY A 90 -17.40 -9.22 13.28
#